data_AF-A0AA38PPI8-F1
#
_entry.id   AF-A0AA38PPI8-F1
#
_cell.length_a   1.000
_cell.length_b   1.000
_cell.length_c   1.000
_cell.angle_alpha   90.00
_cell.angle_beta   90.00
_cell.angle_gamma   90.00
#
_symmetry.space_group_name_H-M   'P 1'
#
loop_
_entity.id
_entity.type
_entity.pdbx_description
1 polymer ?
#
loop_
_entity_poly.entity_id
_entity_poly.type
_entity_poly.pdbx_seq_one_letter_code
_entity_poly.pdbx_strand_id
1 'polypeptide(L)'
;MHFQGDEVDTLQKFYNDTTKSAGQLARPNLITALTTNSAPAIDWLTKKFGVDLSLVSVLGGHSTPRTHRGTGGAPGWAITSALMKKLAVEEEKPEQRAKILKNARVVKLLQDGDKVTGVEYEDGQGQKVKLEGPVVIATGGFGADFSSTGLIATHRPDLIQLPTVNGDHATGDGRVLITSLPSHLGVLIDMDQVQVHPTGFVDQDQPDAKTKFLAAEALRGVGGLLLKIDGSRFVNEMEKRDLVTVKMWEVIQSGQGPVRLVLVYAYSLIILA
;
A
#
# COMPACT_ATOMS: atom_id res chain seq x y z
N MET A 1 20.96 3.88 20.40
CA MET A 1 20.40 2.67 21.05
C MET A 1 20.32 1.57 20.01
N HIS A 2 21.05 0.47 20.22
CA HIS A 2 20.76 -0.80 19.55
C HIS A 2 19.46 -1.33 20.14
N PHE A 3 18.34 -1.19 19.43
CA PHE A 3 17.17 -2.03 19.71
C PHE A 3 17.33 -3.34 18.94
N GLN A 4 18.32 -4.13 19.33
CA GLN A 4 18.31 -5.57 19.12
C GLN A 4 17.86 -6.17 20.46
N GLY A 5 16.54 -6.24 20.66
CA GLY A 5 16.02 -7.17 21.65
C GLY A 5 16.24 -8.58 21.10
N ASP A 6 16.74 -9.48 21.93
CA ASP A 6 16.99 -10.91 21.61
C ASP A 6 15.74 -11.72 21.22
N GLU A 7 14.59 -11.06 20.97
CA GLU A 7 13.37 -11.74 20.55
C GLU A 7 13.40 -12.09 19.06
N VAL A 8 13.60 -13.38 18.80
CA VAL A 8 13.50 -13.97 17.47
C VAL A 8 12.05 -13.89 16.95
N ASP A 9 11.88 -13.40 15.72
CA ASP A 9 10.59 -13.45 15.01
C ASP A 9 10.30 -14.88 14.52
N THR A 10 9.02 -15.24 14.44
CA THR A 10 8.59 -16.56 13.97
C THR A 10 7.38 -16.45 13.06
N LEU A 11 7.17 -17.47 12.22
CA LEU A 11 5.96 -17.59 11.39
C LEU A 11 4.69 -17.46 12.24
N GLN A 12 4.68 -18.06 13.44
CA GLN A 12 3.53 -17.99 14.34
C GLN A 12 3.30 -16.58 14.88
N LYS A 13 4.36 -15.86 15.26
CA LYS A 13 4.25 -14.45 15.70
C LYS A 13 3.68 -13.58 14.58
N PHE A 14 4.19 -13.70 13.36
CA PHE A 14 3.69 -12.92 12.22
C PHE A 14 2.24 -13.31 11.85
N TYR A 15 1.89 -14.60 11.90
CA TYR A 15 0.52 -15.09 11.71
C TYR A 15 -0.45 -14.50 12.74
N ASN A 16 -0.05 -14.50 14.02
CA ASN A 16 -0.87 -13.99 15.12
C ASN A 16 -1.08 -12.48 14.99
N ASP A 17 -0.04 -11.71 14.69
CA ASP A 17 -0.14 -10.26 14.47
C ASP A 17 -1.06 -9.94 13.29
N THR A 18 -0.94 -10.70 12.19
CA THR A 18 -1.79 -10.53 10.99
C THR A 18 -3.25 -10.86 11.29
N THR A 19 -3.50 -11.96 12.01
CA THR A 19 -4.84 -12.38 12.43
C THR A 19 -5.47 -11.34 13.37
N LYS A 20 -4.71 -10.84 14.35
CA LYS A 20 -5.13 -9.77 15.26
C LYS A 20 -5.42 -8.47 14.51
N SER A 21 -4.68 -8.19 13.43
CA SER A 21 -4.93 -7.04 12.56
C SER A 21 -6.23 -7.19 11.77
N ALA A 22 -6.45 -8.35 11.14
CA ALA A 22 -7.64 -8.64 10.33
C ALA A 22 -8.93 -8.78 11.14
N GLY A 23 -8.84 -9.12 12.43
CA GLY A 23 -10.01 -9.27 13.30
C GLY A 23 -10.98 -10.32 12.77
N GLN A 24 -12.27 -9.99 12.68
CA GLN A 24 -13.31 -10.91 12.21
C GLN A 24 -13.23 -11.22 10.71
N LEU A 25 -12.44 -10.47 9.94
CA LEU A 25 -12.25 -10.67 8.50
C LEU A 25 -11.04 -11.57 8.19
N ALA A 26 -10.42 -12.16 9.22
CA ALA A 26 -9.28 -13.05 9.05
C ALA A 26 -9.63 -14.25 8.16
N ARG A 27 -8.78 -14.49 7.14
CA ARG A 27 -8.88 -15.66 6.26
C ARG A 27 -7.61 -16.51 6.44
N PRO A 28 -7.65 -17.54 7.30
CA PRO A 28 -6.47 -18.32 7.69
C PRO A 28 -5.59 -18.78 6.53
N ASN A 29 -6.17 -19.26 5.43
CA ASN A 29 -5.40 -19.75 4.29
C ASN A 29 -4.58 -18.65 3.59
N LEU A 30 -5.15 -17.44 3.44
CA LEU A 30 -4.45 -16.30 2.84
C LEU A 30 -3.39 -15.75 3.79
N ILE A 31 -3.68 -15.71 5.10
CA ILE A 31 -2.71 -15.29 6.11
C ILE A 31 -1.53 -16.27 6.14
N THR A 32 -1.78 -17.59 6.15
CA THR A 32 -0.74 -18.61 6.06
C THR A 32 0.10 -18.44 4.79
N ALA A 33 -0.54 -18.24 3.64
CA ALA A 33 0.18 -18.02 2.39
C ALA A 33 1.09 -16.78 2.48
N LEU A 34 0.60 -15.67 3.04
CA LEU A 34 1.39 -14.45 3.26
C LEU A 34 2.59 -14.72 4.18
N THR A 35 2.34 -15.29 5.36
CA THR A 35 3.37 -15.40 6.40
C THR A 35 4.41 -16.45 6.04
N THR A 36 3.99 -17.61 5.53
CA THR A 36 4.91 -18.71 5.16
C THR A 36 5.76 -18.35 3.95
N ASN A 37 5.26 -17.55 3.01
CA ASN A 37 6.04 -17.12 1.84
C ASN A 37 6.85 -15.83 2.06
N SER A 38 6.73 -15.18 3.22
CA SER A 38 7.40 -13.89 3.49
C SER A 38 8.94 -13.98 3.47
N ALA A 39 9.54 -14.93 4.20
CA ALA A 39 10.99 -15.13 4.21
C ALA A 39 11.54 -15.57 2.83
N PRO A 40 10.93 -16.56 2.13
CA PRO A 40 11.29 -16.87 0.75
C PRO A 40 11.21 -15.67 -0.21
N ALA A 41 10.25 -14.75 -0.01
CA ALA A 41 10.14 -13.54 -0.83
C ALA A 41 11.32 -12.57 -0.60
N ILE A 42 11.74 -12.36 0.66
CA ILE A 42 12.94 -11.57 0.99
C ILE A 42 14.19 -12.21 0.36
N ASP A 43 14.34 -13.53 0.51
CA ASP A 43 15.42 -14.29 -0.10
C ASP A 43 15.45 -14.16 -1.62
N TRP A 44 14.28 -14.20 -2.27
CA TRP A 44 14.18 -14.04 -3.71
C TRP A 44 14.59 -12.64 -4.16
N LEU A 45 14.11 -11.58 -3.49
CA LEU A 45 14.47 -10.20 -3.80
C LEU A 45 15.97 -9.94 -3.61
N THR A 46 16.54 -10.42 -2.50
CA THR A 46 17.97 -10.23 -2.19
C THR A 46 18.85 -11.06 -3.12
N LYS A 47 18.60 -12.37 -3.25
CA LYS A 47 19.49 -13.29 -3.99
C LYS A 47 19.33 -13.23 -5.50
N LYS A 48 18.13 -12.95 -6.02
CA LYS A 48 17.88 -12.92 -7.49
C LYS A 48 17.95 -11.52 -8.09
N PHE A 49 17.60 -10.50 -7.31
CA PHE A 49 17.54 -9.10 -7.79
C PHE A 49 18.59 -8.19 -7.13
N GLY A 50 19.31 -8.66 -6.11
CA GLY A 50 20.35 -7.87 -5.44
C GLY A 50 19.78 -6.69 -4.65
N VAL A 51 18.51 -6.76 -4.24
CA VAL A 51 17.87 -5.67 -3.47
C VAL A 51 18.42 -5.69 -2.05
N ASP A 52 18.96 -4.57 -1.59
CA ASP A 52 19.35 -4.39 -0.18
C ASP A 52 18.10 -4.28 0.69
N LEU A 53 17.94 -5.25 1.60
CA LEU A 53 16.87 -5.36 2.58
C LEU A 53 17.43 -5.63 3.99
N SER A 54 18.66 -5.18 4.25
CA SER A 54 19.44 -5.53 5.45
C SER A 54 18.97 -4.87 6.75
N LEU A 55 18.25 -3.75 6.69
CA LEU A 55 17.76 -3.04 7.88
C LEU A 55 16.34 -3.48 8.22
N VAL A 56 16.09 -3.77 9.49
CA VAL A 56 14.78 -4.21 9.97
C VAL A 56 14.23 -3.22 11.00
N SER A 57 12.95 -2.93 10.93
CA SER A 57 12.26 -2.09 11.91
C SER A 57 10.92 -2.67 12.32
N VAL A 58 10.45 -2.24 13.49
CA VAL A 58 9.11 -2.50 13.97
C VAL A 58 8.18 -1.39 13.48
N LEU A 59 6.99 -1.77 13.03
CA LEU A 59 5.90 -0.87 12.68
C LEU A 59 4.69 -1.14 13.59
N GLY A 60 3.65 -0.32 13.49
CA GLY A 60 2.49 -0.41 14.37
C GLY A 60 1.79 -1.76 14.27
N GLY A 61 1.39 -2.31 15.43
CA GLY A 61 0.72 -3.61 15.51
C GLY A 61 1.61 -4.85 15.32
N HIS A 62 2.91 -4.70 15.08
CA HIS A 62 3.86 -5.82 15.06
C HIS A 62 4.45 -6.08 16.45
N SER A 63 4.47 -7.34 16.85
CA SER A 63 5.11 -7.82 18.09
C SER A 63 6.64 -7.79 18.04
N THR A 64 7.24 -7.96 16.87
CA THR A 64 8.71 -7.94 16.67
C THR A 64 9.08 -7.16 15.39
N PRO A 65 10.32 -6.65 15.28
CA PRO A 65 10.83 -6.02 14.06
C PRO A 65 10.80 -7.02 12.88
N ARG A 66 10.13 -6.65 11.79
CA ARG A 66 10.07 -7.48 10.56
C ARG A 66 9.89 -6.70 9.26
N THR A 67 9.88 -5.38 9.32
CA THR A 67 9.79 -4.53 8.13
C THR A 67 11.19 -4.24 7.59
N HIS A 68 11.51 -4.87 6.46
CA HIS A 68 12.83 -4.80 5.84
C HIS A 68 12.97 -3.58 4.92
N ARG A 69 14.14 -2.94 4.92
CA ARG A 69 14.56 -1.90 3.98
C ARG A 69 16.07 -1.93 3.75
N GLY A 70 16.53 -1.26 2.71
CA GLY A 70 17.96 -1.06 2.48
C GLY A 70 18.53 0.15 3.21
N THR A 71 19.85 0.29 3.12
CA THR A 71 20.62 1.45 3.60
C THR A 71 20.47 2.68 2.70
N GLY A 72 20.13 2.48 1.41
CA GLY A 72 19.99 3.54 0.41
C GLY A 72 18.57 3.65 -0.16
N GLY A 73 17.92 4.79 0.09
CA GLY A 73 16.65 5.16 -0.55
C GLY A 73 15.40 4.42 -0.03
N ALA A 74 14.25 4.74 -0.63
CA ALA A 74 12.98 4.13 -0.26
C ALA A 74 12.89 2.68 -0.78
N PRO A 75 12.45 1.70 0.05
CA PRO A 75 12.42 0.29 -0.33
C PRO A 75 11.56 0.01 -1.56
N GLY A 76 10.45 0.74 -1.73
CA GLY A 76 9.59 0.63 -2.91
C GLY A 76 10.35 0.90 -4.22
N TRP A 77 11.14 1.98 -4.27
CA TRP A 77 11.94 2.32 -5.43
C TRP A 77 13.06 1.29 -5.69
N ALA A 78 13.73 0.82 -4.63
CA ALA A 78 14.78 -0.18 -4.75
C ALA A 78 14.26 -1.50 -5.33
N ILE A 79 13.12 -1.98 -4.82
CA ILE A 79 12.46 -3.19 -5.30
C ILE A 79 12.02 -3.02 -6.76
N THR A 80 11.16 -2.03 -7.05
CA THR A 80 10.60 -1.88 -8.41
C THR A 80 11.67 -1.63 -9.45
N SER A 81 12.68 -0.83 -9.14
CA SER A 81 13.79 -0.57 -10.07
C SER A 81 14.58 -1.83 -10.39
N ALA A 82 14.85 -2.68 -9.39
CA ALA A 82 15.59 -3.92 -9.61
C ALA A 82 14.79 -4.92 -10.47
N LEU A 83 13.49 -5.06 -10.22
CA LEU A 83 12.61 -5.93 -11.02
C LEU A 83 12.48 -5.40 -12.46
N MET A 84 12.24 -4.09 -12.63
CA MET A 84 12.12 -3.46 -13.95
C MET A 84 13.41 -3.58 -14.77
N LYS A 85 14.58 -3.43 -14.15
CA LYS A 85 15.87 -3.64 -14.83
C LYS A 85 16.02 -5.07 -15.35
N LYS A 86 15.64 -6.07 -14.55
CA LYS A 86 15.68 -7.48 -14.99
C LYS A 86 14.68 -7.76 -16.10
N LEU A 87 13.51 -7.16 -16.05
CA LEU A 87 12.49 -7.28 -17.10
C LEU A 87 12.94 -6.63 -18.41
N ALA A 88 13.56 -5.45 -18.36
CA ALA A 88 14.11 -4.79 -19.54
C ALA A 88 15.19 -5.64 -20.22
N VAL A 89 16.09 -6.27 -19.44
CA VAL A 89 17.09 -7.21 -19.98
C VAL A 89 16.43 -8.43 -20.63
N GLU A 90 15.29 -8.89 -20.11
CA GLU A 90 14.55 -10.02 -20.70
C GLU A 90 13.83 -9.62 -22.00
N GLU A 91 13.34 -8.38 -22.09
CA GLU A 91 12.68 -7.82 -23.28
C GLU A 91 13.65 -7.64 -24.45
N GLU A 92 14.94 -7.40 -24.18
CA GLU A 92 16.00 -7.28 -25.20
C GLU A 92 16.43 -8.61 -25.82
N LYS A 93 16.01 -9.76 -25.26
CA LYS A 93 16.48 -11.05 -25.75
C LYS A 93 15.74 -11.50 -27.03
N PRO A 94 16.42 -12.22 -27.94
CA PRO A 94 15.82 -12.67 -29.21
C PRO A 94 14.57 -13.53 -29.05
N GLU A 95 14.42 -14.23 -27.91
CA GLU A 95 13.27 -15.09 -27.63
C GLU A 95 11.98 -14.33 -27.34
N GLN A 96 12.05 -13.00 -27.10
CA GLN A 96 10.90 -12.10 -26.89
C GLN A 96 9.87 -12.63 -25.87
N ARG A 97 10.35 -13.26 -24.78
CA ARG A 97 9.49 -13.92 -23.78
C ARG A 97 8.70 -12.95 -22.91
N ALA A 98 9.09 -11.67 -22.88
CA ALA A 98 8.45 -10.64 -22.09
C ALA A 98 8.42 -9.31 -22.85
N LYS A 99 7.37 -8.52 -22.64
CA LYS A 99 7.19 -7.19 -23.23
C LYS A 99 6.45 -6.27 -22.26
N ILE A 100 6.87 -5.01 -22.18
CA ILE A 100 6.16 -3.98 -21.40
C ILE A 100 5.43 -3.03 -22.34
N LEU A 101 4.10 -3.07 -22.30
CA LEU A 101 3.25 -2.10 -23.00
C LEU A 101 2.88 -0.97 -22.04
N LYS A 102 3.45 0.22 -22.26
CA LYS A 102 3.06 1.45 -21.55
C LYS A 102 1.91 2.12 -22.28
N ASN A 103 1.15 2.96 -21.56
CA ASN A 103 -0.04 3.65 -22.09
C ASN A 103 -1.04 2.64 -22.71
N ALA A 104 -1.20 1.49 -22.07
CA ALA A 104 -2.08 0.41 -22.51
C ALA A 104 -3.08 0.13 -21.39
N ARG A 105 -4.24 0.79 -21.42
CA ARG A 105 -5.26 0.66 -20.37
C ARG A 105 -6.18 -0.51 -20.70
N VAL A 106 -6.15 -1.57 -19.90
CA VAL A 106 -7.11 -2.67 -20.05
C VAL A 106 -8.52 -2.17 -19.72
N VAL A 107 -9.45 -2.32 -20.68
CA VAL A 107 -10.84 -1.84 -20.57
C VAL A 107 -11.86 -2.97 -20.53
N LYS A 108 -11.49 -4.20 -20.90
CA LYS A 108 -12.38 -5.36 -20.88
C LYS A 108 -11.64 -6.68 -20.74
N LEU A 109 -12.24 -7.64 -20.03
CA LEU A 109 -11.83 -9.04 -20.04
C LEU A 109 -12.53 -9.77 -21.18
N LEU A 110 -11.77 -10.51 -21.99
CA LEU A 110 -12.32 -11.38 -23.03
C LEU A 110 -12.77 -12.69 -22.40
N GLN A 111 -13.91 -13.22 -22.84
CA GLN A 111 -14.51 -14.43 -22.27
C GLN A 111 -14.98 -15.39 -23.37
N ASP A 112 -14.82 -16.69 -23.10
CA ASP A 112 -15.46 -17.79 -23.80
C ASP A 112 -16.19 -18.66 -22.76
N GLY A 113 -17.52 -18.52 -22.70
CA GLY A 113 -18.32 -19.05 -21.59
C GLY A 113 -17.80 -18.54 -20.23
N ASP A 114 -17.49 -19.48 -19.34
CA ASP A 114 -16.98 -19.21 -17.99
C ASP A 114 -15.46 -19.00 -17.92
N LYS A 115 -14.77 -18.97 -19.07
CA LYS A 115 -13.31 -18.84 -19.13
C LYS A 115 -12.90 -17.45 -19.58
N VAL A 116 -12.06 -16.78 -18.80
CA VAL A 116 -11.34 -15.59 -19.26
C VAL A 116 -10.25 -16.02 -20.24
N THR A 117 -10.28 -15.46 -21.45
CA THR A 117 -9.39 -15.84 -22.56
C THR A 117 -8.44 -14.73 -22.97
N GLY A 118 -8.51 -13.55 -22.34
CA GLY A 118 -7.62 -12.44 -22.65
C GLY A 118 -8.15 -11.10 -22.18
N VAL A 119 -7.61 -10.04 -22.77
CA VAL A 119 -7.97 -8.65 -22.49
C VAL A 119 -8.18 -7.85 -23.77
N GLU A 120 -9.05 -6.85 -23.72
CA GLU A 120 -9.04 -5.72 -24.64
C GLU A 120 -8.47 -4.51 -23.90
N TYR A 121 -7.46 -3.87 -24.47
CA TYR A 121 -6.86 -2.66 -23.94
C TYR A 121 -6.94 -1.52 -24.95
N GLU A 122 -7.01 -0.30 -24.46
CA GLU A 122 -6.87 0.93 -25.22
C GLU A 122 -5.41 1.37 -25.18
N ASP A 123 -4.79 1.56 -26.36
CA ASP A 123 -3.42 2.03 -26.46
C ASP A 123 -3.30 3.56 -26.30
N GLY A 124 -2.08 4.10 -26.36
CA GLY A 124 -1.83 5.52 -26.20
C GLY A 124 -2.42 6.42 -27.31
N GLN A 125 -3.00 5.83 -28.35
CA GLN A 125 -3.69 6.52 -29.44
C GLN A 125 -5.21 6.36 -29.35
N GLY A 126 -5.72 5.67 -28.32
CA GLY A 126 -7.15 5.38 -28.17
C GLY A 126 -7.63 4.17 -28.98
N GLN A 127 -6.72 3.39 -29.59
CA GLN A 127 -7.12 2.22 -30.37
C GLN A 127 -7.35 1.01 -29.44
N LYS A 128 -8.45 0.29 -29.69
CA LYS A 128 -8.77 -0.94 -28.96
C LYS A 128 -8.07 -2.13 -29.58
N VAL A 129 -7.24 -2.79 -28.79
CA VAL A 129 -6.45 -3.96 -29.19
C VAL A 129 -6.79 -5.14 -28.29
N LYS A 130 -6.97 -6.31 -28.90
CA LYS A 130 -7.23 -7.57 -28.18
C LYS A 130 -5.94 -8.37 -28.03
N LEU A 131 -5.75 -8.94 -26.85
CA LEU A 131 -4.66 -9.85 -26.55
C LEU A 131 -5.22 -11.09 -25.85
N GLU A 132 -5.04 -12.25 -26.47
CA GLU A 132 -5.46 -13.54 -25.92
C GLU A 132 -4.38 -14.14 -25.03
N GLY A 133 -4.82 -14.86 -23.99
CA GLY A 133 -3.93 -15.54 -23.05
C GLY A 133 -4.46 -15.54 -21.62
N PRO A 134 -3.74 -16.20 -20.70
CA PRO A 134 -4.04 -16.12 -19.27
C PRO A 134 -3.87 -14.68 -18.76
N VAL A 135 -4.78 -14.26 -17.88
CA VAL A 135 -4.80 -12.90 -17.34
C VAL A 135 -4.51 -12.92 -15.85
N VAL A 136 -3.57 -12.08 -15.41
CA VAL A 136 -3.29 -11.82 -13.99
C VAL A 136 -3.61 -10.37 -13.69
N ILE A 137 -4.52 -10.12 -12.75
CA ILE A 137 -4.90 -8.77 -12.32
C ILE A 137 -3.93 -8.29 -11.24
N ALA A 138 -3.01 -7.39 -11.61
CA ALA A 138 -2.04 -6.76 -10.71
C ALA A 138 -2.15 -5.23 -10.74
N THR A 139 -3.39 -4.70 -10.74
CA THR A 139 -3.73 -3.30 -11.08
C THR A 139 -3.78 -2.34 -9.89
N GLY A 140 -3.12 -2.63 -8.77
CA GLY A 140 -3.02 -1.71 -7.64
C GLY A 140 -4.29 -1.63 -6.78
N GLY A 141 -4.66 -0.44 -6.31
CA GLY A 141 -5.80 -0.16 -5.42
C GLY A 141 -6.83 0.80 -6.03
N PHE A 142 -7.76 1.30 -5.21
CA PHE A 142 -8.79 2.29 -5.59
C PHE A 142 -8.79 3.55 -4.70
N GLY A 143 -7.74 3.76 -3.90
CA GLY A 143 -7.66 4.84 -2.92
C GLY A 143 -7.42 6.25 -3.49
N ALA A 144 -7.31 6.38 -4.82
CA ALA A 144 -7.28 7.67 -5.52
C ALA A 144 -8.54 7.90 -6.37
N ASP A 145 -9.55 7.03 -6.26
CA ASP A 145 -10.82 7.21 -6.97
C ASP A 145 -11.71 8.24 -6.26
N PHE A 146 -11.65 9.49 -6.73
CA PHE A 146 -12.48 10.59 -6.24
C PHE A 146 -13.72 10.84 -7.09
N SER A 147 -14.05 9.94 -8.02
CA SER A 147 -15.28 10.05 -8.78
C SER A 147 -16.49 9.95 -7.88
N SER A 148 -17.49 10.80 -8.11
CA SER A 148 -18.78 10.75 -7.40
C SER A 148 -19.53 9.43 -7.59
N THR A 149 -19.20 8.67 -8.63
CA THR A 149 -19.75 7.33 -8.91
C THR A 149 -18.67 6.24 -8.77
N GLY A 150 -17.55 6.57 -8.13
CA GLY A 150 -16.40 5.70 -7.97
C GLY A 150 -16.55 4.68 -6.84
N LEU A 151 -15.54 3.84 -6.66
CA LEU A 151 -15.48 2.79 -5.63
C LEU A 151 -15.42 3.39 -4.22
N ILE A 152 -14.69 4.50 -4.01
CA ILE A 152 -14.70 5.19 -2.71
C ILE A 152 -16.09 5.76 -2.42
N ALA A 153 -16.71 6.46 -3.38
CA ALA A 153 -18.06 7.00 -3.21
C ALA A 153 -19.10 5.89 -2.91
N THR A 154 -18.93 4.72 -3.51
CA THR A 154 -19.85 3.58 -3.35
C THR A 154 -19.67 2.87 -2.00
N HIS A 155 -18.43 2.62 -1.59
CA HIS A 155 -18.15 1.75 -0.44
C HIS A 155 -17.76 2.49 0.84
N ARG A 156 -17.18 3.68 0.73
CA ARG A 156 -16.72 4.53 1.85
C ARG A 156 -16.90 6.02 1.54
N PRO A 157 -18.16 6.47 1.32
CA PRO A 157 -18.44 7.87 0.97
C PRO A 157 -17.96 8.85 2.04
N ASP A 158 -17.86 8.42 3.30
CA ASP A 158 -17.29 9.19 4.41
C ASP A 158 -15.82 9.59 4.19
N LEU A 159 -15.08 8.85 3.37
CA LEU A 159 -13.65 9.08 3.13
C LEU A 159 -13.36 9.93 1.89
N ILE A 160 -14.35 10.21 1.03
CA ILE A 160 -14.09 10.85 -0.27
C ILE A 160 -13.46 12.25 -0.17
N GLN A 161 -13.71 12.94 0.96
CA GLN A 161 -13.15 14.26 1.24
C GLN A 161 -11.70 14.19 1.68
N LEU A 162 -11.23 13.07 2.24
CA LEU A 162 -9.85 12.94 2.69
C LEU A 162 -8.86 13.03 1.51
N PRO A 163 -7.65 13.56 1.75
CA PRO A 163 -6.58 13.44 0.78
C PRO A 163 -6.08 11.98 0.69
N THR A 164 -5.25 11.70 -0.31
CA THR A 164 -4.68 10.37 -0.55
C THR A 164 -3.16 10.43 -0.65
N VAL A 165 -2.49 9.31 -0.35
CA VAL A 165 -1.05 9.13 -0.62
C VAL A 165 -0.81 8.25 -1.85
N ASN A 166 -1.89 7.83 -2.51
CA ASN A 166 -1.82 7.02 -3.72
C ASN A 166 -1.51 7.91 -4.93
N GLY A 167 -0.91 7.31 -5.96
CA GLY A 167 -0.86 7.96 -7.27
C GLY A 167 -2.25 8.01 -7.91
N ASP A 168 -2.43 8.96 -8.82
CA ASP A 168 -3.65 9.18 -9.60
C ASP A 168 -4.14 7.94 -10.37
N HIS A 169 -3.23 7.03 -10.72
CA HIS A 169 -3.53 5.75 -11.36
C HIS A 169 -4.27 4.73 -10.46
N ALA A 170 -4.36 4.93 -9.15
CA ALA A 170 -4.99 4.00 -8.22
C ALA A 170 -6.52 4.17 -8.17
N THR A 171 -7.18 4.01 -9.32
CA THR A 171 -8.63 4.22 -9.53
C THR A 171 -9.46 2.95 -9.43
N GLY A 172 -8.83 1.78 -9.22
CA GLY A 172 -9.56 0.53 -9.04
C GLY A 172 -10.04 -0.14 -10.32
N ASP A 173 -9.48 0.21 -11.48
CA ASP A 173 -9.86 -0.34 -12.80
C ASP A 173 -10.00 -1.87 -12.81
N GLY A 174 -9.07 -2.60 -12.16
CA GLY A 174 -9.19 -4.06 -12.05
C GLY A 174 -10.43 -4.56 -11.29
N ARG A 175 -10.90 -3.83 -10.27
CA ARG A 175 -12.15 -4.19 -9.58
C ARG A 175 -13.34 -3.99 -10.50
N VAL A 176 -13.35 -2.90 -11.26
CA VAL A 176 -14.39 -2.63 -12.28
C VAL A 176 -14.43 -3.76 -13.32
N LEU A 177 -13.26 -4.21 -13.80
CA LEU A 177 -13.16 -5.36 -14.70
C LEU A 177 -13.74 -6.63 -14.08
N ILE A 178 -13.43 -6.93 -12.81
CA ILE A 178 -13.95 -8.11 -12.12
C ILE A 178 -15.47 -8.03 -11.95
N THR A 179 -16.04 -6.86 -11.64
CA THR A 179 -17.50 -6.69 -11.52
C THR A 179 -18.25 -6.80 -12.84
N SER A 180 -17.55 -6.72 -13.98
CA SER A 180 -18.14 -6.97 -15.29
C SER A 180 -18.34 -8.47 -15.58
N LEU A 181 -17.67 -9.34 -14.82
CA LEU A 181 -17.83 -10.78 -14.92
C LEU A 181 -19.11 -11.23 -14.21
N PRO A 182 -19.70 -12.36 -14.61
CA PRO A 182 -20.68 -13.06 -13.79
C PRO A 182 -20.15 -13.30 -12.36
N SER A 183 -21.03 -13.12 -11.37
CA SER A 183 -20.65 -13.19 -9.94
C SER A 183 -20.02 -14.52 -9.49
N HIS A 184 -20.30 -15.63 -10.19
CA HIS A 184 -19.68 -16.93 -9.91
C HIS A 184 -18.23 -17.03 -10.43
N LEU A 185 -17.80 -16.11 -11.29
CA LEU A 185 -16.44 -16.02 -11.83
C LEU A 185 -15.61 -14.91 -11.17
N GLY A 186 -16.27 -13.87 -10.66
CA GLY A 186 -15.62 -12.70 -10.09
C GLY A 186 -16.47 -12.09 -8.98
N VAL A 187 -15.86 -11.92 -7.80
CA VAL A 187 -16.48 -11.25 -6.66
C VAL A 187 -15.47 -10.33 -5.99
N LEU A 188 -15.95 -9.18 -5.55
CA LEU A 188 -15.19 -8.28 -4.69
C LEU A 188 -15.53 -8.58 -3.23
N ILE A 189 -14.53 -8.53 -2.37
CA ILE A 189 -14.67 -8.74 -0.93
C ILE A 189 -14.05 -7.57 -0.20
N ASP A 190 -14.60 -7.25 0.98
CA ASP A 190 -14.04 -6.27 1.92
C ASP A 190 -13.83 -4.86 1.31
N MET A 191 -14.67 -4.47 0.34
CA MET A 191 -14.52 -3.20 -0.39
C MET A 191 -14.74 -1.96 0.50
N ASP A 192 -15.41 -2.11 1.63
CA ASP A 192 -15.58 -1.08 2.66
C ASP A 192 -14.36 -0.95 3.59
N GLN A 193 -13.41 -1.89 3.53
CA GLN A 193 -12.18 -1.89 4.34
C GLN A 193 -11.10 -1.02 3.69
N VAL A 194 -11.35 0.29 3.65
CA VAL A 194 -10.39 1.30 3.19
C VAL A 194 -9.59 1.83 4.38
N GLN A 195 -8.27 1.65 4.33
CA GLN A 195 -7.37 2.13 5.38
C GLN A 195 -7.01 3.60 5.18
N VAL A 196 -7.25 4.41 6.21
CA VAL A 196 -6.73 5.77 6.32
C VAL A 196 -5.39 5.72 7.04
N HIS A 197 -4.35 6.28 6.43
CA HIS A 197 -3.04 6.39 7.08
C HIS A 197 -2.98 7.67 7.92
N PRO A 198 -2.54 7.61 9.19
CA PRO A 198 -2.61 8.77 10.10
C PRO A 198 -1.68 9.92 9.73
N THR A 199 -0.57 9.64 9.03
CA THR A 199 0.52 10.64 8.86
C THR A 199 0.79 10.96 7.39
N GLY A 200 -0.10 11.73 6.76
CA GLY A 200 0.16 12.41 5.48
C GLY A 200 0.81 13.78 5.71
N PHE A 201 1.88 14.10 4.98
CA PHE A 201 2.54 15.41 5.07
C PHE A 201 1.65 16.52 4.52
N VAL A 202 1.56 17.62 5.26
CA VAL A 202 1.02 18.88 4.75
C VAL A 202 2.16 19.70 4.19
N ASP A 203 2.15 19.88 2.87
CA ASP A 203 2.96 20.91 2.23
C ASP A 203 2.41 22.28 2.63
N GLN A 204 3.27 23.15 3.16
CA GLN A 204 2.85 24.50 3.60
C GLN A 204 2.48 25.39 2.41
N ASP A 205 3.07 25.14 1.23
CA ASP A 205 2.77 25.89 0.02
C ASP A 205 1.49 25.39 -0.66
N GLN A 206 1.09 24.14 -0.38
CA GLN A 206 -0.10 23.50 -0.94
C GLN A 206 -0.88 22.68 0.12
N PRO A 207 -1.42 23.35 1.16
CA PRO A 207 -2.05 22.68 2.29
C PRO A 207 -3.28 21.85 1.90
N ASP A 208 -3.96 22.23 0.82
CA ASP A 208 -5.17 21.57 0.32
C ASP A 208 -4.91 20.57 -0.81
N ALA A 209 -3.63 20.30 -1.15
CA ALA A 209 -3.29 19.32 -2.18
C ALA A 209 -3.98 17.96 -1.91
N LYS A 210 -4.71 17.43 -2.89
CA LYS A 210 -5.44 16.17 -2.71
C LYS A 210 -4.50 14.97 -2.54
N THR A 211 -3.33 15.03 -3.16
CA THR A 211 -2.26 14.03 -2.99
C THR A 211 -1.24 14.54 -1.98
N LYS A 212 -0.94 13.72 -0.97
CA LYS A 212 0.06 14.02 0.07
C LYS A 212 1.25 13.09 -0.03
N PHE A 213 2.42 13.59 0.34
CA PHE A 213 3.56 12.71 0.62
C PHE A 213 3.30 11.94 1.91
N LEU A 214 3.58 10.64 1.89
CA LEU A 214 3.43 9.82 3.09
C LEU A 214 4.58 10.11 4.06
N ALA A 215 4.27 10.57 5.27
CA ALA A 215 5.22 10.52 6.37
C ALA A 215 5.31 9.05 6.81
N ALA A 216 6.39 8.38 6.40
CA ALA A 216 6.56 6.95 6.60
C ALA A 216 6.35 6.56 8.07
N GLU A 217 5.60 5.49 8.32
CA GLU A 217 5.35 4.98 9.68
C GLU A 217 6.65 4.67 10.44
N ALA A 218 7.73 4.36 9.71
CA ALA A 218 9.06 4.22 10.28
C ALA A 218 9.51 5.46 11.07
N LEU A 219 9.05 6.67 10.74
CA LEU A 219 9.33 7.89 11.51
C LEU A 219 8.80 7.82 12.94
N ARG A 220 7.60 7.24 13.14
CA ARG A 220 7.08 6.92 14.49
C ARG A 220 7.89 5.78 15.12
N GLY A 221 8.18 4.74 14.35
CA GLY A 221 8.98 3.58 14.79
C GLY A 221 10.39 3.90 15.29
N VAL A 222 11.02 4.98 14.80
CA VAL A 222 12.34 5.45 15.27
C VAL A 222 12.26 6.50 16.39
N GLY A 223 11.08 6.72 16.98
CA GLY A 223 10.87 7.60 18.13
C GLY A 223 10.19 8.94 17.82
N GLY A 224 9.56 9.08 16.65
CA GLY A 224 8.74 10.26 16.34
C GLY A 224 7.48 10.32 17.19
N LEU A 225 7.16 11.50 17.72
CA LEU A 225 6.05 11.74 18.62
C LEU A 225 4.92 12.51 17.94
N LEU A 226 3.67 12.15 18.23
CA LEU A 226 2.50 12.89 17.76
C LEU A 226 2.03 13.86 18.85
N LEU A 227 2.08 15.16 18.54
CA LEU A 227 1.77 16.23 19.49
C LEU A 227 0.55 17.03 19.03
N LYS A 228 -0.25 17.47 20.00
CA LYS A 228 -1.30 18.48 19.83
C LYS A 228 -0.70 19.88 19.68
N ILE A 229 -1.56 20.88 19.44
CA ILE A 229 -1.13 22.29 19.37
C ILE A 229 -0.47 22.80 20.65
N ASP A 230 -0.87 22.27 21.82
CA ASP A 230 -0.30 22.58 23.13
C ASP A 230 1.05 21.87 23.42
N GLY A 231 1.53 21.04 22.48
CA GLY A 231 2.78 20.29 22.60
C GLY A 231 2.69 18.99 23.40
N SER A 232 1.51 18.59 23.88
CA SER A 232 1.33 17.34 24.62
C SER A 232 0.97 16.15 23.71
N ARG A 233 1.39 14.95 24.12
CA ARG A 233 1.05 13.68 23.46
C ARG A 233 -0.40 13.28 23.75
N PHE A 234 -1.00 12.51 22.84
CA PHE A 234 -2.40 12.10 22.96
C PHE A 234 -2.66 10.62 22.57
N VAL A 235 -1.67 9.92 22.03
CA VAL A 235 -1.80 8.53 21.60
C VAL A 235 -0.46 7.80 21.71
N ASN A 236 -0.50 6.48 21.83
CA ASN A 236 0.67 5.64 21.58
C ASN A 236 0.90 5.55 20.06
N GLU A 237 2.00 6.13 19.58
CA GLU A 237 2.32 6.25 18.15
C GLU A 237 2.59 4.90 17.46
N MET A 238 2.77 3.82 18.24
CA MET A 238 2.98 2.45 17.75
C MET A 238 1.70 1.60 17.72
N GLU A 239 0.54 2.20 17.98
CA GLU A 239 -0.75 1.55 17.76
C GLU A 239 -1.06 1.35 16.27
N LYS A 240 -2.11 0.58 15.99
CA LYS A 240 -2.63 0.38 14.63
C LYS A 240 -3.12 1.71 14.03
N ARG A 241 -3.08 1.78 12.69
CA ARG A 241 -3.41 2.99 11.92
C ARG A 241 -4.84 3.49 12.14
N ASP A 242 -5.80 2.58 12.27
CA ASP A 242 -7.20 2.89 12.57
C ASP A 242 -7.33 3.64 13.91
N LEU A 243 -6.71 3.11 14.98
CA LEU A 243 -6.73 3.73 16.30
C LEU A 243 -6.03 5.10 16.30
N VAL A 244 -4.83 5.19 15.72
CA VAL A 244 -4.09 6.46 15.65
C VAL A 244 -4.89 7.51 14.86
N THR A 245 -5.51 7.11 13.73
CA THR A 245 -6.35 8.01 12.92
C THR A 245 -7.56 8.50 13.70
N VAL A 246 -8.29 7.62 14.40
CA VAL A 246 -9.43 8.01 15.23
C VAL A 246 -9.01 9.00 16.32
N LYS A 247 -7.87 8.78 16.98
CA LYS A 247 -7.34 9.71 17.99
C LYS A 247 -6.92 11.06 17.41
N MET A 248 -6.34 11.08 16.21
CA MET A 248 -6.07 12.34 15.51
C MET A 248 -7.36 13.09 15.19
N TRP A 249 -8.41 12.38 14.76
CA TRP A 249 -9.71 12.96 14.47
C TRP A 249 -10.36 13.60 15.70
N GLU A 250 -10.35 12.91 16.84
CA GLU A 250 -10.83 13.44 18.14
C GLU A 250 -10.10 14.74 18.53
N VAL A 251 -8.78 14.80 18.36
CA VAL A 251 -7.95 15.99 18.62
C VAL A 251 -8.33 17.15 17.71
N ILE A 252 -8.51 16.90 16.41
CA ILE A 252 -8.87 17.94 15.44
C ILE A 252 -10.27 18.48 15.71
N GLN A 253 -11.26 17.59 15.93
CA GLN A 253 -12.65 17.98 16.20
C GLN A 253 -12.82 18.74 17.52
N SER A 254 -11.95 18.49 18.51
CA SER A 254 -11.94 19.23 19.78
C SER A 254 -11.17 20.56 19.71
N GLY A 255 -10.68 20.97 18.53
CA GLY A 255 -9.96 22.23 18.35
C GLY A 255 -8.53 22.22 18.90
N GLN A 256 -7.96 21.02 19.16
CA GLN A 256 -6.60 20.86 19.69
C GLN A 256 -5.56 20.56 18.59
N GLY A 257 -5.96 20.65 17.32
CA GLY A 257 -5.07 20.58 16.16
C GLY A 257 -4.37 21.92 15.83
N PRO A 258 -3.45 21.94 14.86
CA PRO A 258 -3.04 20.82 14.01
C PRO A 258 -2.17 19.81 14.78
N VAL A 259 -2.20 18.55 14.33
CA VAL A 259 -1.32 17.50 14.85
C VAL A 259 0.06 17.62 14.21
N ARG A 260 1.11 17.48 15.03
CA ARG A 260 2.51 17.58 14.59
C ARG A 260 3.25 16.29 14.88
N LEU A 261 4.01 15.79 13.91
CA LEU A 261 4.99 14.73 14.11
C LEU A 261 6.35 15.38 14.40
N VAL A 262 6.92 15.10 15.56
CA VAL A 262 8.20 15.67 15.99
C VAL A 262 9.26 14.58 16.09
N LEU A 263 10.39 14.77 15.43
CA LEU A 263 11.55 13.88 15.50
C LEU A 263 12.55 14.42 16.51
N VAL A 264 12.73 13.70 17.63
CA VAL A 264 13.53 14.13 18.78
C VAL A 264 15.02 14.30 18.44
N TYR A 265 15.52 13.67 17.37
CA TYR A 265 16.95 13.68 17.01
C TYR A 265 17.31 14.56 15.81
N ALA A 266 16.33 15.19 15.14
CA ALA A 266 16.57 15.89 13.87
C ALA A 266 16.34 17.41 13.91
N TYR A 267 15.84 17.99 15.03
CA TYR A 267 15.34 19.37 15.07
C TYR A 267 14.36 19.72 13.92
N SER A 268 13.69 18.72 13.36
CA SER A 268 12.75 18.89 12.24
C SER A 268 11.32 18.70 12.72
N LEU A 269 10.47 19.67 12.40
CA LEU A 269 9.03 19.67 12.68
C LEU A 269 8.25 19.27 11.43
N ILE A 270 7.37 18.28 11.55
CA ILE A 270 6.50 17.82 10.47
C ILE A 270 5.04 18.13 10.84
N ILE A 271 4.31 18.82 9.95
CA ILE A 271 2.88 19.11 10.12
C ILE A 271 2.07 18.05 9.36
N LEU A 272 1.04 17.52 10.01
CA LEU A 272 0.15 16.47 9.49
C LEU A 272 -1.29 17.01 9.34
N ALA A 273 -2.02 16.47 8.36
CA ALA A 273 -3.45 16.74 8.12
C ALA A 273 -4.28 15.47 8.36
#